data_AF-A0A1M5LXV2-F1
#
_entry.id   AF-A0A1M5LXV2-F1
#
_cell.length_a   1.000
_cell.length_b   1.000
_cell.length_c   1.000
_cell.angle_alpha   90.00
_cell.angle_beta   90.00
_cell.angle_gamma   90.00
#
_symmetry.space_group_name_H-M   'P 1'
#
loop_
_entity.id
_entity.type
_entity.pdbx_description
1 polymer ?
#
loop_
_entity_poly.entity_id
_entity_poly.type
_entity_poly.pdbx_seq_one_letter_code
_entity_poly.pdbx_strand_id
1 'polypeptide(L)'
;MGTKVIKSIIFSKIFLISIICFSQTTDDKLKYLKKYSYCHCIYINNVKFDIKYLNDKFQISDKSKNEFIDLGKITELNNQEIRSFTEKMTENFFSIESPYYSESGSSNLITSMCLEFYESKELDNFIRKMLKIKTKKKNNIR
;
A
#
# COMPACT_ATOMS: atom_id res chain seq x y z
N MET A 1 -20.67 15.72 -45.70
CA MET A 1 -20.88 15.74 -44.24
C MET A 1 -20.35 14.50 -43.51
N GLY A 2 -20.33 13.30 -44.11
CA GLY A 2 -19.94 12.05 -43.41
C GLY A 2 -18.51 11.98 -42.88
N THR A 3 -17.51 12.53 -43.57
CA THR A 3 -16.09 12.46 -43.14
C THR A 3 -15.79 13.27 -41.88
N LYS A 4 -16.51 14.37 -41.63
CA LYS A 4 -16.39 15.18 -40.40
C LYS A 4 -16.98 14.44 -39.19
N VAL A 5 -18.09 13.73 -39.38
CA VAL A 5 -18.74 12.91 -38.33
C VAL A 5 -17.86 11.72 -37.97
N ILE A 6 -17.29 11.02 -38.95
CA ILE A 6 -16.38 9.89 -38.72
C ILE A 6 -15.12 10.35 -37.96
N LYS A 7 -14.52 11.48 -38.35
CA LYS A 7 -13.36 12.05 -37.63
C LYS A 7 -13.71 12.43 -36.19
N SER A 8 -14.90 12.99 -35.94
CA SER A 8 -15.37 13.33 -34.59
C SER A 8 -15.56 12.09 -33.70
N ILE A 9 -16.13 11.01 -34.25
CA ILE A 9 -16.30 9.73 -33.53
C ILE A 9 -14.94 9.11 -33.18
N ILE A 10 -13.98 9.12 -34.12
CA ILE A 10 -12.62 8.62 -33.87
C ILE A 10 -11.93 9.43 -32.76
N PHE A 11 -12.03 10.76 -32.82
CA PHE A 11 -11.41 11.63 -31.82
C PHE A 11 -12.02 11.42 -30.42
N SER A 12 -13.35 11.28 -30.34
CA SER A 12 -14.06 10.97 -29.09
C SER A 12 -13.61 9.61 -28.51
N LYS A 13 -13.46 8.59 -29.35
CA LYS A 13 -12.97 7.26 -28.91
C LYS A 13 -11.53 7.33 -28.38
N ILE A 14 -10.62 8.01 -29.08
CA ILE A 14 -9.22 8.17 -28.65
C ILE A 14 -9.16 8.88 -27.29
N PHE A 15 -9.97 9.92 -27.11
CA PHE A 15 -10.05 10.66 -25.86
C PHE A 15 -10.61 9.82 -24.70
N LEU A 16 -11.60 8.96 -24.95
CA LEU A 16 -12.13 8.05 -23.93
C LEU A 16 -11.12 6.97 -23.54
N ILE A 17 -10.40 6.41 -24.51
CA ILE A 17 -9.36 5.39 -24.27
C ILE A 17 -8.25 5.95 -23.38
N SER A 18 -7.79 7.17 -23.62
CA SER A 18 -6.72 7.77 -22.81
C SER A 18 -7.12 7.97 -21.35
N ILE A 19 -8.38 8.36 -21.08
CA ILE A 19 -8.92 8.48 -19.72
C ILE A 19 -8.99 7.12 -19.01
N ILE A 20 -9.47 6.08 -19.70
CA ILE A 20 -9.59 4.73 -19.15
C ILE A 20 -8.19 4.18 -18.80
N CYS A 21 -7.23 4.29 -19.72
CA CYS A 21 -5.86 3.86 -19.48
C CYS A 21 -5.23 4.61 -18.29
N PHE A 22 -5.43 5.92 -18.19
CA PHE A 22 -4.92 6.70 -17.06
C PHE A 22 -5.51 6.22 -15.72
N SER A 23 -6.83 6.01 -15.65
CA SER A 23 -7.50 5.53 -14.44
C SER A 23 -6.99 4.14 -14.00
N GLN A 24 -6.77 3.23 -14.95
CA GLN A 24 -6.24 1.89 -14.64
C GLN A 24 -4.83 1.98 -14.04
N THR A 25 -3.96 2.81 -14.63
CA THR A 25 -2.59 2.97 -14.11
C THR A 25 -2.54 3.56 -12.70
N THR A 26 -3.48 4.44 -12.34
CA THR A 26 -3.56 4.99 -10.99
C THR A 26 -4.04 3.98 -9.96
N ASP A 27 -4.99 3.13 -10.32
CA ASP A 27 -5.51 2.07 -9.44
C ASP A 27 -4.46 0.97 -9.22
N ASP A 28 -3.70 0.61 -10.26
CA ASP A 28 -2.58 -0.32 -10.13
C ASP A 28 -1.49 0.22 -9.20
N LYS A 29 -1.08 1.49 -9.36
CA LYS A 29 -0.11 2.12 -8.47
C LYS A 29 -0.57 2.14 -7.01
N LEU A 30 -1.84 2.47 -6.78
CA LEU A 30 -2.43 2.39 -5.43
C LEU A 30 -2.30 0.98 -4.86
N LYS A 31 -2.66 -0.05 -5.63
CA LYS A 31 -2.57 -1.46 -5.22
C LYS A 31 -1.13 -1.86 -4.89
N TYR A 32 -0.16 -1.49 -5.73
CA TYR A 32 1.26 -1.78 -5.50
C TYR A 32 1.81 -1.08 -4.26
N LEU A 33 1.45 0.19 -4.04
CA LEU A 33 1.86 0.92 -2.85
C LEU A 33 1.28 0.33 -1.57
N LYS A 34 0.02 -0.15 -1.59
CA LYS A 34 -0.56 -0.87 -0.45
C LYS A 34 0.20 -2.17 -0.16
N LYS A 35 0.49 -2.98 -1.20
CA LYS A 35 1.26 -4.22 -1.05
C LYS A 35 2.68 -3.95 -0.53
N TYR A 36 3.33 -2.92 -1.05
CA TYR A 36 4.63 -2.47 -0.55
C TYR A 36 4.57 -2.14 0.95
N SER A 37 3.60 -1.32 1.37
CA SER A 37 3.40 -0.97 2.78
C SER A 37 3.20 -2.18 3.67
N TYR A 38 2.42 -3.16 3.22
CA TYR A 38 2.22 -4.41 3.95
C TYR A 38 3.54 -5.17 4.16
N CYS A 39 4.28 -5.42 3.09
CA CYS A 39 5.55 -6.14 3.16
C CYS A 39 6.62 -5.36 3.94
N HIS A 40 6.66 -4.03 3.81
CA HIS A 40 7.59 -3.20 4.58
C HIS A 40 7.25 -3.19 6.07
N CYS A 41 5.96 -3.16 6.43
CA CYS A 41 5.49 -3.29 7.81
C CYS A 41 5.95 -4.61 8.44
N ILE A 42 5.79 -5.73 7.72
CA ILE A 42 6.25 -7.05 8.18
C ILE A 42 7.76 -7.03 8.39
N TYR A 43 8.51 -6.58 7.38
CA TYR A 43 9.97 -6.52 7.43
C TYR A 43 10.48 -5.74 8.65
N ILE A 44 10.05 -4.48 8.83
CA ILE A 44 10.60 -3.63 9.89
C ILE A 44 10.21 -4.12 11.29
N ASN A 45 9.00 -4.67 11.45
CA ASN A 45 8.56 -5.17 12.76
C ASN A 45 9.19 -6.51 13.11
N ASN A 46 9.42 -7.40 12.13
CA ASN A 46 10.17 -8.63 12.38
C ASN A 46 11.64 -8.36 12.74
N VAL A 47 12.29 -7.38 12.10
CA VAL A 47 13.65 -6.96 12.48
C VAL A 47 13.67 -6.44 13.93
N LYS A 48 12.72 -5.58 14.31
CA LYS A 48 12.62 -5.08 15.69
C LYS A 48 12.31 -6.19 16.69
N PHE A 49 11.46 -7.14 16.31
CA PHE A 49 11.13 -8.30 17.13
C PHE A 49 12.36 -9.17 17.38
N ASP A 50 13.12 -9.51 16.34
CA ASP A 50 14.33 -10.31 16.44
C ASP A 50 15.37 -9.64 17.34
N ILE A 51 15.60 -8.34 17.15
CA ILE A 51 16.49 -7.54 18.00
C ILE A 51 16.03 -7.55 19.46
N LYS A 52 14.73 -7.32 19.73
CA LYS A 52 14.22 -7.16 21.10
C LYS A 52 14.09 -8.48 21.86
N TYR A 53 13.67 -9.55 21.19
CA TYR A 53 13.23 -10.78 21.87
C TYR A 53 14.11 -11.99 21.59
N LEU A 54 14.81 -12.01 20.45
CA LEU A 54 15.62 -13.15 20.03
C LEU A 54 17.13 -12.86 20.02
N ASN A 55 17.53 -11.61 20.27
CA ASN A 55 18.91 -11.14 20.21
C ASN A 55 19.56 -11.37 18.83
N ASP A 56 18.89 -10.97 17.75
CA ASP A 56 19.39 -11.00 16.36
C ASP A 56 19.79 -12.42 15.89
N LYS A 57 19.08 -13.43 16.38
CA LYS A 57 19.31 -14.84 16.02
C LYS A 57 18.59 -15.23 14.74
N PHE A 58 17.55 -14.51 14.36
CA PHE A 58 16.72 -14.81 13.20
C PHE A 58 17.14 -13.97 11.99
N GLN A 59 18.33 -14.26 11.46
CA GLN A 59 18.99 -13.49 10.39
C GLN A 59 18.31 -13.59 8.99
N ILE A 60 17.09 -14.11 8.90
CA ILE A 60 16.34 -14.22 7.64
C ILE A 60 15.50 -12.95 7.46
N SER A 61 15.95 -12.07 6.57
CA SER A 61 15.24 -10.84 6.21
C SER A 61 14.17 -11.10 5.15
N ASP A 62 12.93 -10.70 5.41
CA ASP A 62 11.90 -10.55 4.37
C ASP A 62 12.32 -9.44 3.37
N LYS A 63 12.36 -9.78 2.08
CA LYS A 63 12.68 -8.86 0.97
C LYS A 63 11.52 -8.65 -0.01
N SER A 64 10.33 -9.17 0.29
CA SER A 64 9.16 -9.14 -0.60
C SER A 64 8.77 -7.71 -1.00
N LYS A 65 9.06 -6.71 -0.16
CA LYS A 65 8.81 -5.29 -0.49
C LYS A 65 9.55 -4.83 -1.75
N ASN A 66 10.74 -5.38 -2.02
CA ASN A 66 11.57 -4.96 -3.16
C ASN A 66 10.91 -5.35 -4.48
N GLU A 67 10.25 -6.51 -4.52
CA GLU A 67 9.51 -6.98 -5.70
C GLU A 67 8.40 -5.99 -6.09
N PHE A 68 7.72 -5.39 -5.11
CA PHE A 68 6.64 -4.43 -5.38
C PHE A 68 7.12 -3.03 -5.77
N ILE A 69 8.36 -2.65 -5.46
CA ILE A 69 8.96 -1.43 -6.00
C ILE A 69 9.11 -1.58 -7.52
N ASP A 70 9.73 -2.68 -7.95
CA ASP A 70 10.07 -2.93 -9.35
C ASP A 70 8.82 -3.14 -10.20
N LEU A 71 7.86 -3.94 -9.71
CA LEU A 71 6.61 -4.21 -10.42
C LEU A 71 5.66 -3.00 -10.46
N GLY A 72 5.71 -2.13 -9.46
CA GLY A 72 4.74 -1.05 -9.27
C GLY A 72 4.99 0.21 -10.09
N LYS A 73 6.14 0.33 -10.77
CA LYS A 73 6.60 1.59 -11.39
C LYS A 73 6.47 2.78 -10.42
N ILE A 74 6.83 2.53 -9.16
CA ILE A 74 6.78 3.51 -8.08
C ILE A 74 8.02 4.39 -8.22
N THR A 75 7.85 5.72 -8.14
CA THR A 75 8.99 6.63 -8.17
C THR A 75 9.74 6.58 -6.84
N GLU A 76 11.02 6.93 -6.84
CA GLU A 76 11.81 6.95 -5.60
C GLU A 76 11.21 7.88 -4.53
N LEU A 77 10.65 9.03 -4.95
CA LEU A 77 9.94 9.94 -4.03
C LEU A 77 8.74 9.24 -3.37
N ASN A 78 7.91 8.55 -4.15
CA ASN A 78 6.75 7.83 -3.62
C ASN A 78 7.18 6.72 -2.66
N ASN A 79 8.28 6.04 -2.95
CA ASN A 79 8.86 4.99 -2.11
C ASN A 79 9.31 5.55 -0.75
N GLN A 80 9.99 6.70 -0.74
CA GLN A 80 10.45 7.34 0.51
C GLN A 80 9.29 7.82 1.38
N GLU A 81 8.28 8.44 0.78
CA GLU A 81 7.10 8.94 1.49
C GLU A 81 6.29 7.79 2.12
N ILE A 82 5.97 6.75 1.34
CA ILE A 82 5.19 5.62 1.82
C ILE A 82 5.94 4.79 2.88
N ARG A 83 7.27 4.69 2.73
CA ARG A 83 8.15 4.04 3.71
C ARG A 83 8.09 4.76 5.05
N SER A 84 8.32 6.07 5.05
CA SER A 84 8.32 6.89 6.27
C SER A 84 6.96 6.85 6.97
N PHE A 85 5.88 6.91 6.20
CA PHE A 85 4.52 6.79 6.74
C PHE A 85 4.27 5.41 7.38
N THR A 86 4.67 4.33 6.69
CA THR A 86 4.51 2.96 7.18
C THR A 86 5.29 2.74 8.49
N GLU A 87 6.55 3.18 8.55
CA GLU A 87 7.39 3.04 9.75
C GLU A 87 6.79 3.77 10.95
N LYS A 88 6.26 4.98 10.74
CA LYS A 88 5.61 5.78 11.78
C LYS A 88 4.32 5.13 12.30
N MET A 89 3.46 4.64 11.39
CA MET A 89 2.16 4.10 11.77
C MET A 89 2.24 2.73 12.45
N THR A 90 3.29 1.97 12.17
CA THR A 90 3.41 0.56 12.57
C THR A 90 4.55 0.33 13.58
N GLU A 91 5.06 1.40 14.19
CA GLU A 91 6.31 1.40 14.96
C GLU A 91 6.33 0.37 16.10
N ASN A 92 5.16 0.10 16.69
CA ASN A 92 4.97 -0.71 17.90
C ASN A 92 4.39 -2.11 17.63
N PHE A 93 4.22 -2.51 16.37
CA PHE A 93 3.56 -3.79 16.05
C PHE A 93 4.40 -5.02 16.40
N PHE A 94 5.69 -4.82 16.70
CA PHE A 94 6.61 -5.86 17.14
C PHE A 94 6.43 -6.29 18.61
N SER A 95 5.58 -5.63 19.40
CA SER A 95 5.39 -5.99 20.81
C SER A 95 4.68 -7.34 20.98
N ILE A 96 5.14 -8.13 21.96
CA ILE A 96 4.64 -9.48 22.28
C ILE A 96 3.31 -9.49 23.06
N GLU A 97 2.79 -8.33 23.47
CA GLU A 97 1.58 -8.23 24.29
C GLU A 97 0.30 -8.43 23.45
N SER A 98 0.07 -9.67 23.03
CA SER A 98 -1.20 -10.10 22.46
C SER A 98 -2.21 -10.33 23.59
N PRO A 99 -3.40 -9.71 23.57
CA PRO A 99 -4.50 -10.05 24.46
C PRO A 99 -5.21 -11.36 24.05
N TYR A 100 -4.88 -11.92 22.88
CA TYR A 100 -5.47 -13.16 22.39
C TYR A 100 -4.83 -14.36 23.09
N TYR A 101 -5.70 -15.23 23.63
CA TYR A 101 -5.32 -16.52 24.23
C TYR A 101 -4.40 -17.29 23.28
N SER A 102 -3.15 -17.45 23.68
CA SER A 102 -2.30 -18.51 23.15
C SER A 102 -2.21 -19.58 24.22
N GLU A 103 -2.47 -20.82 23.83
CA GLU A 103 -2.45 -21.99 24.72
C GLU A 103 -1.07 -22.23 25.34
N SER A 104 -0.01 -21.55 24.86
CA SER A 104 1.38 -21.79 25.26
C SER A 104 2.24 -20.53 25.48
N GLY A 105 1.64 -19.34 25.65
CA GLY A 105 2.36 -18.12 26.07
C GLY A 105 2.32 -16.93 25.09
N SER A 106 3.33 -16.08 25.20
CA SER A 106 3.53 -14.86 24.41
C SER A 106 3.52 -15.09 22.89
N SER A 107 2.63 -14.42 22.15
CA SER A 107 2.51 -14.53 20.68
C SER A 107 2.71 -13.18 19.99
N ASN A 108 3.39 -13.18 18.84
CA ASN A 108 3.47 -11.98 18.01
C ASN A 108 2.25 -11.92 17.06
N LEU A 109 1.77 -10.71 16.80
CA LEU A 109 0.63 -10.44 15.91
C LEU A 109 1.05 -9.59 14.70
N ILE A 110 2.35 -9.55 14.37
CA ILE A 110 2.91 -8.63 13.38
C ILE A 110 2.16 -8.76 12.05
N THR A 111 1.97 -10.00 11.58
CA THR A 111 1.29 -10.26 10.30
C THR A 111 -0.15 -9.76 10.29
N SER A 112 -0.92 -10.00 11.37
CA SER A 112 -2.32 -9.56 11.45
C SER A 112 -2.44 -8.05 11.61
N MET A 113 -1.60 -7.43 12.44
CA MET A 113 -1.57 -5.97 12.61
C MET A 113 -1.15 -5.26 11.31
N CYS A 114 -0.16 -5.80 10.59
CA CYS A 114 0.22 -5.28 9.27
C CYS A 114 -0.91 -5.46 8.24
N LEU A 115 -1.69 -6.55 8.33
CA LEU A 115 -2.84 -6.77 7.45
C LEU A 115 -3.96 -5.76 7.74
N GLU A 116 -4.25 -5.51 9.01
CA GLU A 116 -5.20 -4.46 9.42
C GLU A 116 -4.75 -3.08 8.92
N PHE A 117 -3.45 -2.77 9.04
CA PHE A 117 -2.88 -1.55 8.45
C PHE A 117 -3.03 -1.50 6.93
N TYR A 118 -2.81 -2.61 6.23
CA TYR A 118 -3.03 -2.74 4.79
C TYR A 118 -4.49 -2.42 4.41
N GLU A 119 -5.45 -2.81 5.23
CA GLU A 119 -6.88 -2.55 5.00
C GLU A 119 -7.35 -1.17 5.48
N SER A 120 -6.53 -0.47 6.27
CA SER A 120 -6.86 0.81 6.89
C SER A 120 -7.22 1.91 5.89
N LYS A 121 -8.15 2.79 6.31
CA LYS A 121 -8.51 3.99 5.54
C LYS A 121 -7.39 5.02 5.59
N GLU A 122 -6.61 5.02 6.65
CA GLU A 122 -5.45 5.88 6.87
C GLU A 122 -4.42 5.66 5.77
N LEU A 123 -4.05 4.40 5.50
CA LEU A 123 -3.14 4.04 4.43
C LEU A 123 -3.72 4.39 3.04
N ASP A 124 -4.97 4.03 2.79
CA ASP A 124 -5.63 4.32 1.50
C ASP A 124 -5.70 5.84 1.23
N ASN A 125 -6.11 6.63 2.22
CA ASN A 125 -6.17 8.09 2.12
C ASN A 125 -4.79 8.71 1.92
N PHE A 126 -3.78 8.22 2.63
CA PHE A 126 -2.40 8.69 2.49
C PHE A 126 -1.90 8.46 1.05
N ILE A 127 -2.03 7.23 0.53
CA ILE A 127 -1.57 6.90 -0.83
C ILE A 127 -2.34 7.71 -1.88
N ARG A 128 -3.67 7.85 -1.73
CA ARG A 128 -4.46 8.68 -2.66
C ARG A 128 -4.01 10.13 -2.67
N LYS A 129 -3.69 10.70 -1.50
CA LYS A 129 -3.16 12.06 -1.39
C LYS A 129 -1.79 12.18 -2.06
N MET A 130 -0.90 11.22 -1.81
CA MET A 130 0.43 11.15 -2.43
C MET A 130 0.34 11.08 -3.96
N LEU A 131 -0.57 10.26 -4.49
CA LEU A 131 -0.83 10.12 -5.93
C LEU A 131 -1.70 11.26 -6.52
N LYS A 132 -2.08 12.27 -5.72
CA LYS A 132 -2.97 13.37 -6.11
C LYS A 132 -4.32 12.91 -6.68
N ILE A 133 -4.81 11.74 -6.23
CA ILE A 133 -6.11 11.20 -6.60
C ILE A 133 -7.17 11.91 -5.74
N LYS A 134 -8.13 12.59 -6.37
CA LYS A 134 -9.25 13.19 -5.63
C LYS A 134 -10.05 12.09 -4.95
N THR A 135 -10.12 12.11 -3.61
CA THR A 135 -11.04 11.27 -2.86
C THR A 135 -12.47 11.68 -3.22
N LYS A 136 -13.27 10.74 -3.74
CA LYS A 136 -14.71 10.96 -3.92
C LYS A 136 -15.31 11.25 -2.54
N LYS A 137 -15.64 12.50 -2.27
CA LYS A 137 -16.49 12.86 -1.13
C LYS A 137 -17.78 12.08 -1.32
N LYS A 138 -18.09 11.14 -0.41
CA LYS A 138 -19.40 10.49 -0.38
C LYS A 138 -20.41 11.62 -0.13
N ASN A 139 -21.11 12.05 -1.17
CA ASN A 139 -22.33 12.83 -0.98
C ASN A 139 -23.32 11.85 -0.33
N ASN A 140 -23.46 11.96 0.99
CA ASN A 140 -24.59 11.38 1.70
C ASN A 140 -25.82 12.13 1.22
N ILE A 141 -26.43 11.63 0.16
CA ILE A 141 -27.80 11.99 -0.19
C ILE A 141 -28.65 11.29 0.88
N ARG A 142 -29.09 12.07 1.86
CA ARG A 142 -30.17 11.72 2.77
C ARG A 142 -31.48 12.10 2.12
#